data_AF-U2B096-F1
#
_entry.id   AF-U2B096-F1
#
_cell.length_a   1.000
_cell.length_b   1.000
_cell.length_c   1.000
_cell.angle_alpha   90.00
_cell.angle_beta   90.00
_cell.angle_gamma   90.00
#
_symmetry.space_group_name_H-M   'P 1'
#
loop_
_entity.id
_entity.type
_entity.pdbx_description
1 polymer ?
#
loop_
_entity_poly.entity_id
_entity_poly.type
_entity_poly.pdbx_seq_one_letter_code
_entity_poly.pdbx_strand_id
1 'polypeptide(L)'
;MLEHDYLVRKDKNSIQLGGVMIGLALNSVYYYREKTGDPQKEVEIKDSTLRQQGEKIAQEVINRLRKKDNLKNVPITVALYKQASKTSIVPGNFIAKTEVKAGSTDISNWDDINEKYVFYPADTTTAEKYPDDTEVFKRFKNSIEEYFPNYTGVVGTALYENDEMKKMKIDIPMQFYGKSEVVAFTQFLTGEVMDYYSKGSVDVEVNITSSDGQEAVIIRNAGDKEPTVHIYD
;
A
#
# COMPACT_ATOMS: atom_id res chain seq x y z
N MET A 1 -4.21 -16.12 4.00
CA MET A 1 -5.56 -15.80 3.47
C MET A 1 -6.20 -14.83 4.44
N LEU A 2 -6.90 -13.83 3.93
CA LEU A 2 -7.65 -12.82 4.68
C LEU A 2 -9.12 -12.88 4.24
N GLU A 3 -10.05 -12.66 5.15
CA GLU A 3 -11.50 -12.64 4.90
C GLU A 3 -12.09 -11.35 5.48
N HIS A 4 -12.81 -10.58 4.67
CA HIS A 4 -13.57 -9.41 5.09
C HIS A 4 -15.06 -9.62 4.77
N ASP A 5 -15.89 -9.46 5.79
CA ASP A 5 -17.35 -9.54 5.69
C ASP A 5 -17.97 -8.15 5.56
N TYR A 6 -18.74 -7.93 4.50
CA TYR A 6 -19.44 -6.67 4.25
C TYR A 6 -20.91 -6.82 4.59
N LEU A 7 -21.34 -6.12 5.63
CA LEU A 7 -22.69 -6.17 6.17
C LEU A 7 -23.53 -5.02 5.61
N VAL A 8 -24.77 -5.31 5.20
CA VAL A 8 -25.75 -4.31 4.79
C VAL A 8 -26.87 -4.23 5.83
N ARG A 9 -27.29 -3.01 6.15
CA ARG A 9 -28.44 -2.78 7.03
C ARG A 9 -29.73 -3.04 6.23
N LYS A 10 -30.56 -3.95 6.72
CA LYS A 10 -31.84 -4.31 6.07
C LYS A 10 -33.00 -3.47 6.63
N ASP A 11 -32.97 -3.17 7.92
CA ASP A 11 -33.89 -2.24 8.60
C ASP A 11 -33.20 -1.58 9.81
N LYS A 12 -33.93 -0.79 10.62
CA LYS A 12 -33.34 -0.05 11.76
C LYS A 12 -32.59 -0.94 12.76
N ASN A 13 -32.98 -2.21 12.90
CA ASN A 13 -32.47 -3.10 13.93
C ASN A 13 -31.81 -4.38 13.38
N SER A 14 -31.78 -4.58 12.06
CA SER A 14 -31.21 -5.79 11.45
C SER A 14 -30.11 -5.51 10.42
N ILE A 15 -29.06 -6.32 10.49
CA ILE A 15 -27.94 -6.37 9.55
C ILE A 15 -27.89 -7.76 8.92
N GLN A 16 -27.48 -7.83 7.67
CA GLN A 16 -27.30 -9.08 6.93
C GLN A 16 -26.00 -9.03 6.15
N LEU A 17 -25.41 -10.20 5.91
CA LEU A 17 -24.21 -10.31 5.08
C LEU A 17 -24.55 -9.97 3.63
N GLY A 18 -23.92 -8.91 3.11
CA GLY A 18 -24.11 -8.40 1.75
C GLY A 18 -23.03 -8.85 0.77
N GLY A 19 -21.84 -9.21 1.27
CA GLY A 19 -20.72 -9.69 0.45
C GLY A 19 -19.55 -10.18 1.29
N VAL A 20 -18.68 -10.99 0.71
CA VAL A 20 -17.42 -11.42 1.32
C VAL A 20 -16.27 -11.12 0.37
N MET A 21 -15.16 -10.59 0.88
CA MET A 21 -13.91 -10.47 0.15
C MET A 21 -12.87 -11.42 0.73
N ILE A 22 -12.19 -12.15 -0.15
CA ILE A 22 -11.08 -13.02 0.20
C ILE A 22 -9.79 -12.51 -0.43
N GLY A 23 -8.79 -12.23 0.41
CA GLY A 23 -7.43 -11.93 -0.01
C GLY A 23 -6.56 -13.18 0.01
N LEU A 24 -5.98 -13.55 -1.14
CA LEU A 24 -4.98 -14.60 -1.26
C LEU A 24 -3.59 -13.98 -1.38
N ALA A 25 -2.84 -13.98 -0.28
CA ALA A 25 -1.44 -13.59 -0.27
C ALA A 25 -0.58 -14.75 -0.80
N LEU A 26 0.13 -14.48 -1.90
CA LEU A 26 0.93 -15.44 -2.64
C LEU A 26 2.41 -15.05 -2.54
N ASN A 27 3.26 -16.03 -2.23
CA ASN A 27 4.70 -15.81 -2.15
C ASN A 27 5.27 -15.56 -3.56
N SER A 28 6.00 -14.46 -3.75
CA SER A 28 6.89 -14.28 -4.90
C SER A 28 8.21 -15.03 -4.74
N VAL A 29 8.64 -15.26 -3.50
CA VAL A 29 9.84 -16.02 -3.15
C VAL A 29 9.49 -17.03 -2.07
N TYR A 30 9.84 -18.30 -2.31
CA TYR A 30 9.74 -19.35 -1.32
C TYR A 30 11.05 -19.48 -0.54
N TYR A 31 10.96 -19.30 0.77
CA TYR A 31 12.10 -19.36 1.69
C TYR A 31 12.09 -20.66 2.48
N TYR A 32 13.18 -21.42 2.46
CA TYR A 32 13.26 -22.71 3.17
C TYR A 32 14.65 -23.01 3.71
N ARG A 33 14.73 -23.98 4.63
CA ARG A 33 15.98 -24.59 5.12
C ARG A 33 15.88 -26.10 4.96
N GLU A 34 16.98 -26.76 4.63
CA GLU A 34 17.01 -28.22 4.53
C GLU A 34 17.08 -28.87 5.92
N LYS A 35 17.88 -28.30 6.82
CA LYS A 35 17.96 -28.71 8.23
C LYS A 35 17.99 -27.50 9.16
N THR A 36 17.64 -27.73 10.43
CA THR A 36 17.77 -26.71 11.49
C THR A 36 19.23 -26.28 11.61
N GLY A 37 19.48 -24.97 11.52
CA GLY A 37 20.82 -24.39 11.56
C GLY A 37 21.43 -24.06 10.20
N ASP A 38 20.85 -24.59 9.10
CA ASP A 38 21.34 -24.27 7.76
C ASP A 38 21.01 -22.83 7.33
N PRO A 39 21.81 -22.25 6.42
CA PRO A 39 21.45 -21.01 5.73
C PRO A 39 20.09 -21.12 5.05
N GLN A 40 19.31 -20.04 5.08
CA GLN A 40 18.02 -19.99 4.37
C GLN A 40 18.30 -19.97 2.85
N LYS A 41 17.63 -20.86 2.12
CA LYS A 41 17.61 -20.90 0.66
C LYS A 41 16.34 -20.24 0.14
N GLU A 42 16.41 -19.77 -1.10
CA GLU A 42 15.34 -19.00 -1.75
C GLU A 42 15.04 -19.58 -3.12
N VAL A 43 13.76 -19.65 -3.47
CA VAL A 43 13.29 -20.00 -4.81
C VAL A 43 12.35 -18.91 -5.29
N GLU A 44 12.75 -18.21 -6.34
CA GLU A 44 11.89 -17.21 -6.97
C GLU A 44 10.77 -17.91 -7.75
N ILE A 45 9.54 -17.40 -7.60
CA ILE A 45 8.35 -17.91 -8.25
C ILE A 45 7.97 -16.92 -9.34
N LYS A 46 8.01 -17.37 -10.60
CA LYS A 46 7.61 -16.56 -11.75
C LYS A 46 6.16 -16.08 -11.61
N ASP A 47 5.91 -14.85 -12.00
CA ASP A 47 4.58 -14.21 -11.90
C ASP A 47 3.46 -14.99 -12.57
N SER A 48 3.73 -15.61 -13.73
CA SER A 48 2.78 -16.46 -14.42
C SER A 48 2.41 -17.72 -13.62
N THR A 49 3.41 -18.36 -12.99
CA THR A 49 3.19 -19.52 -12.11
C THR A 49 2.43 -19.11 -10.86
N LEU A 50 2.85 -18.02 -10.21
CA LEU A 50 2.21 -17.47 -9.03
C LEU A 50 0.72 -17.21 -9.29
N ARG A 51 0.41 -16.50 -10.38
CA ARG A 51 -0.96 -16.22 -10.80
C ARG A 51 -1.74 -17.51 -11.04
N GLN A 52 -1.22 -18.42 -11.85
CA GLN A 52 -1.89 -19.68 -12.16
C GLN A 52 -2.25 -20.48 -10.89
N GLN A 53 -1.35 -20.53 -9.91
CA GLN A 53 -1.62 -21.21 -8.64
C GLN A 53 -2.63 -20.43 -7.78
N GLY A 54 -2.54 -19.10 -7.75
CA GLY A 54 -3.50 -18.24 -7.09
C GLY A 54 -4.94 -18.45 -7.57
N GLU A 55 -5.13 -18.51 -8.90
CA GLU A 55 -6.45 -18.76 -9.50
C GLU A 55 -6.99 -20.16 -9.16
N LYS A 56 -6.13 -21.19 -9.16
CA LYS A 56 -6.52 -22.55 -8.73
C LYS A 56 -6.92 -22.60 -7.25
N ILE A 57 -6.15 -21.92 -6.40
CA ILE A 57 -6.46 -21.82 -4.96
C ILE A 57 -7.78 -21.08 -4.76
N ALA A 58 -8.02 -19.98 -5.50
CA ALA A 58 -9.27 -19.23 -5.44
C ALA A 58 -10.48 -20.11 -5.76
N GLN A 59 -10.40 -20.91 -6.82
CA GLN A 59 -11.48 -21.83 -7.20
C GLN A 59 -11.79 -22.83 -6.07
N GLU A 60 -10.76 -23.41 -5.46
CA GLU A 60 -10.94 -24.34 -4.34
C GLU A 60 -11.51 -23.64 -3.10
N VAL A 61 -11.10 -22.41 -2.82
CA VAL A 61 -11.65 -21.60 -1.72
C VAL A 61 -13.14 -21.32 -1.94
N ILE A 62 -13.54 -20.89 -3.14
CA ILE A 62 -14.95 -20.65 -3.47
C ILE A 62 -15.79 -21.93 -3.31
N ASN A 63 -15.29 -23.06 -3.82
CA ASN A 63 -15.95 -24.37 -3.66
C ASN A 63 -16.18 -24.74 -2.18
N ARG A 64 -15.23 -24.39 -1.30
CA ARG A 64 -15.35 -24.61 0.15
C ARG A 64 -16.32 -23.63 0.81
N LEU A 65 -16.23 -22.34 0.48
CA LEU A 65 -17.10 -21.32 1.05
C LEU A 65 -18.57 -21.58 0.70
N ARG A 66 -18.87 -22.04 -0.52
CA ARG A 66 -20.24 -22.39 -0.94
C ARG A 66 -20.85 -23.60 -0.22
N LYS A 67 -20.04 -24.41 0.48
CA LYS A 67 -20.54 -25.48 1.35
C LYS A 67 -21.04 -24.97 2.69
N LYS A 68 -20.72 -23.73 3.08
CA LYS A 68 -21.22 -23.11 4.32
C LYS A 68 -22.60 -22.48 4.08
N ASP A 69 -23.59 -22.82 4.90
CA ASP A 69 -24.98 -22.38 4.71
C ASP A 69 -25.14 -20.86 4.65
N ASN A 70 -24.40 -20.13 5.48
CA ASN A 70 -24.43 -18.67 5.55
C ASN A 70 -23.77 -17.97 4.36
N LEU A 71 -23.02 -18.70 3.52
CA LEU A 71 -22.30 -18.15 2.37
C LEU A 71 -22.80 -18.67 1.03
N LYS A 72 -23.83 -19.53 1.00
CA LYS A 72 -24.35 -20.11 -0.26
C LYS A 72 -24.75 -19.04 -1.27
N ASN A 73 -25.45 -17.99 -0.82
CA ASN A 73 -26.07 -16.99 -1.70
C ASN A 73 -25.51 -15.58 -1.51
N VAL A 74 -24.25 -15.45 -1.08
CA VAL A 74 -23.57 -14.16 -0.89
C VAL A 74 -22.57 -13.93 -2.02
N PRO A 75 -22.49 -12.75 -2.66
CA PRO A 75 -21.43 -12.48 -3.64
C PRO A 75 -20.06 -12.54 -2.97
N ILE A 76 -19.09 -13.18 -3.63
CA ILE A 76 -17.72 -13.34 -3.11
C ILE A 76 -16.75 -12.69 -4.08
N THR A 77 -15.97 -11.72 -3.61
CA THR A 77 -14.82 -11.18 -4.34
C THR A 77 -13.57 -11.90 -3.89
N VAL A 78 -12.71 -12.30 -4.82
CA VAL A 78 -11.38 -12.84 -4.49
C VAL A 78 -10.32 -11.96 -5.15
N ALA A 79 -9.31 -11.56 -4.38
CA ALA A 79 -8.17 -10.78 -4.85
C ALA A 79 -6.86 -11.54 -4.61
N LEU A 80 -5.99 -11.55 -5.62
CA LEU A 80 -4.65 -12.13 -5.54
C LEU A 80 -3.66 -11.01 -5.20
N TYR A 81 -2.91 -11.21 -4.11
CA TYR A 81 -1.87 -10.30 -3.65
C TYR A 81 -0.51 -10.98 -3.76
N LYS A 82 0.39 -10.42 -4.57
CA LYS A 82 1.78 -10.87 -4.68
C LYS A 82 2.58 -10.25 -3.54
N GLN A 83 3.07 -11.06 -2.62
CA GLN A 83 3.94 -10.58 -1.55
C GLN A 83 5.31 -10.18 -2.11
N ALA A 84 5.91 -9.12 -1.60
CA ALA A 84 7.29 -8.79 -1.90
C ALA A 84 8.27 -9.78 -1.23
N SER A 85 9.52 -9.80 -1.71
CA SER A 85 10.60 -10.53 -1.05
C SER A 85 10.86 -9.95 0.35
N LYS A 86 11.45 -10.75 1.25
CA LYS A 86 11.81 -10.31 2.61
C LYS A 86 12.85 -9.18 2.64
N THR A 87 13.58 -8.98 1.54
CA THR A 87 14.60 -7.94 1.39
C THR A 87 14.08 -6.71 0.64
N SER A 88 12.82 -6.73 0.20
CA SER A 88 12.21 -5.60 -0.50
C SER A 88 12.01 -4.42 0.45
N ILE A 89 12.32 -3.22 -0.05
CA ILE A 89 12.09 -1.95 0.64
C ILE A 89 10.65 -1.43 0.46
N VAL A 90 9.92 -1.97 -0.52
CA VAL A 90 8.51 -1.70 -0.77
C VAL A 90 7.66 -2.94 -0.55
N PRO A 91 6.36 -2.80 -0.22
CA PRO A 91 5.47 -3.93 -0.07
C PRO A 91 5.20 -4.63 -1.40
N GLY A 92 4.44 -5.73 -1.31
CA GLY A 92 3.83 -6.38 -2.46
C GLY A 92 2.68 -5.57 -3.05
N ASN A 93 1.95 -6.15 -3.99
CA ASN A 93 0.84 -5.48 -4.66
C ASN A 93 -0.25 -6.48 -5.05
N PHE A 94 -1.47 -5.97 -5.24
CA PHE A 94 -2.52 -6.76 -5.88
C PHE A 94 -2.23 -6.93 -7.37
N ILE A 95 -2.52 -8.13 -7.90
CA ILE A 95 -2.24 -8.48 -9.31
C ILE A 95 -3.49 -8.84 -10.11
N ALA A 96 -4.54 -9.31 -9.45
CA ALA A 96 -5.79 -9.70 -10.09
C ALA A 96 -6.93 -9.77 -9.09
N LYS A 97 -8.16 -9.60 -9.56
CA LYS A 97 -9.38 -9.88 -8.79
C LYS A 97 -10.44 -10.56 -9.63
N THR A 98 -11.39 -11.19 -8.98
CA THR A 98 -12.60 -11.72 -9.60
C THR A 98 -13.79 -11.56 -8.67
N GLU A 99 -14.99 -11.48 -9.24
CA GLU A 99 -16.25 -11.46 -8.51
C GLU A 99 -17.09 -12.69 -8.89
N VAL A 100 -17.42 -13.50 -7.89
CA VAL A 100 -18.29 -14.66 -8.03
C VAL A 100 -19.67 -14.29 -7.51
N LYS A 101 -20.64 -14.29 -8.43
CA LYS A 101 -22.03 -14.00 -8.14
C LYS A 101 -22.61 -14.94 -7.09
N ALA A 102 -23.61 -14.45 -6.35
CA ALA A 102 -24.36 -15.22 -5.37
C ALA A 102 -24.82 -16.57 -5.95
N GLY A 103 -24.63 -17.66 -5.21
CA GLY A 103 -25.04 -19.02 -5.61
C GLY A 103 -24.11 -19.71 -6.62
N SER A 104 -23.21 -18.97 -7.28
CA SER A 104 -22.27 -19.54 -8.25
C SER A 104 -21.01 -20.08 -7.57
N THR A 105 -20.47 -21.18 -8.09
CA THR A 105 -19.10 -21.64 -7.81
C THR A 105 -18.11 -21.26 -8.90
N ASP A 106 -18.59 -20.81 -10.05
CA ASP A 106 -17.76 -20.66 -11.24
C ASP A 106 -17.15 -19.27 -11.28
N ILE A 107 -15.82 -19.23 -11.48
CA ILE A 107 -15.07 -18.01 -11.77
C ILE A 107 -15.12 -17.78 -13.29
N SER A 108 -15.80 -16.73 -13.73
CA SER A 108 -15.98 -16.44 -15.17
C SER A 108 -14.79 -15.72 -15.80
N ASN A 109 -14.21 -14.75 -15.09
CA ASN A 109 -13.14 -13.88 -15.58
C ASN A 109 -12.32 -13.35 -14.42
N TRP A 110 -11.08 -12.96 -14.72
CA TRP A 110 -10.20 -12.22 -13.84
C TRP A 110 -9.97 -10.83 -14.42
N ASP A 111 -10.08 -9.82 -13.57
CA ASP A 111 -9.69 -8.46 -13.89
C ASP A 111 -8.26 -8.24 -13.41
N ASP A 112 -7.40 -7.77 -14.30
CA ASP A 112 -6.02 -7.46 -13.96
C ASP A 112 -5.96 -6.19 -13.11
N ILE A 113 -5.06 -6.20 -12.13
CA ILE A 113 -4.77 -5.04 -11.29
C ILE A 113 -3.34 -4.62 -11.59
N ASN A 114 -3.19 -3.47 -12.24
CA ASN A 114 -1.90 -2.84 -12.51
C ASN A 114 -1.54 -1.88 -11.37
N GLU A 115 -1.21 -2.46 -10.22
CA GLU A 115 -0.78 -1.76 -9.01
C GLU A 115 0.69 -2.05 -8.75
N LYS A 116 1.45 -1.06 -8.29
CA LYS A 116 2.82 -1.28 -7.79
C LYS A 116 3.24 -0.22 -6.79
N TYR A 117 4.13 -0.61 -5.89
CA TYR A 117 4.80 0.32 -4.99
C TYR A 117 6.21 0.64 -5.49
N VAL A 118 6.59 1.90 -5.36
CA VAL A 118 7.87 2.45 -5.81
C VAL A 118 8.52 3.21 -4.66
N PHE A 119 9.82 3.03 -4.48
CA PHE A 119 10.59 3.73 -3.44
C PHE A 119 11.21 5.01 -3.99
N TYR A 120 11.28 6.04 -3.15
CA TYR A 120 11.91 7.31 -3.41
C TYR A 120 12.92 7.65 -2.29
N PRO A 121 14.12 8.21 -2.59
CA PRO A 121 14.62 8.61 -3.90
C PRO A 121 14.71 7.45 -4.91
N ALA A 122 14.30 7.72 -6.14
CA ALA A 122 14.22 6.72 -7.20
C ALA A 122 15.60 6.22 -7.63
N ASP A 123 15.71 4.92 -7.92
CA ASP A 123 16.86 4.38 -8.68
C ASP A 123 16.81 4.84 -10.15
N THR A 124 17.85 4.53 -10.92
CA THR A 124 17.96 4.96 -12.33
C THR A 124 16.76 4.50 -13.16
N THR A 125 16.34 3.24 -13.02
CA THR A 125 15.24 2.69 -13.81
C THR A 125 13.90 3.34 -13.45
N THR A 126 13.67 3.60 -12.17
CA THR A 126 12.48 4.30 -11.69
C THR A 126 12.47 5.75 -12.15
N ALA A 127 13.62 6.44 -12.06
CA ALA A 127 13.78 7.82 -12.48
C ALA A 127 13.54 7.99 -13.99
N GLU A 128 14.00 7.04 -14.81
CA GLU A 128 13.72 7.02 -16.25
C GLU A 128 12.24 6.78 -16.55
N LYS A 129 11.57 5.93 -15.77
CA LYS A 129 10.14 5.64 -15.96
C LYS A 129 9.24 6.76 -15.45
N TYR A 130 9.64 7.45 -14.38
CA TYR A 130 8.87 8.48 -13.68
C TYR A 130 9.69 9.76 -13.46
N PRO A 131 10.10 10.45 -14.55
CA PRO A 131 11.01 11.58 -14.43
C PRO A 131 10.39 12.76 -13.66
N ASP A 132 9.13 13.08 -13.92
CA ASP A 132 8.44 14.21 -13.29
C ASP A 132 8.25 13.97 -11.78
N ASP A 133 7.73 12.80 -11.41
CA ASP A 133 7.54 12.41 -10.01
C ASP A 133 8.86 12.37 -9.23
N THR A 134 9.92 11.88 -9.89
CA THR A 134 11.28 11.85 -9.32
C THR A 134 11.81 13.25 -9.07
N GLU A 135 11.63 14.17 -10.02
CA GLU A 135 12.06 15.56 -9.87
C GLU A 135 11.26 16.28 -8.77
N VAL A 136 9.94 16.03 -8.67
CA VAL A 136 9.10 16.56 -7.59
C VAL A 136 9.60 16.10 -6.22
N PHE A 137 9.80 14.78 -6.03
CA PHE A 137 10.30 14.25 -4.76
C PHE A 137 11.71 14.78 -4.44
N LYS A 138 12.59 14.87 -5.44
CA LYS A 138 13.93 15.42 -5.28
C LYS A 138 13.91 16.87 -4.82
N ARG A 139 13.04 17.71 -5.39
CA ARG A 139 12.88 19.12 -4.97
C ARG A 139 12.36 19.22 -3.55
N PHE A 140 11.31 18.45 -3.21
CA PHE A 140 10.79 18.38 -1.85
C PHE A 140 11.88 18.00 -0.84
N LYS A 141 12.68 16.96 -1.15
CA LYS A 141 13.81 16.53 -0.32
C LYS A 141 14.88 17.62 -0.20
N ASN A 142 15.22 18.30 -1.30
CA ASN A 142 16.21 19.37 -1.29
C ASN A 142 15.77 20.58 -0.45
N SER A 143 14.49 20.98 -0.51
CA SER A 143 13.97 22.06 0.36
C SER A 143 14.18 21.75 1.84
N ILE A 144 13.99 20.50 2.24
CA ILE A 144 14.23 20.04 3.61
C ILE A 144 15.72 20.12 3.96
N GLU A 145 16.60 19.68 3.05
CA GLU A 145 18.06 19.73 3.23
C GLU A 145 18.59 21.17 3.34
N GLU A 146 17.97 22.12 2.63
CA GLU A 146 18.31 23.55 2.70
C GLU A 146 17.89 24.17 4.03
N TYR A 147 16.70 23.81 4.55
CA TYR A 147 16.22 24.32 5.84
C TYR A 147 16.91 23.64 7.03
N PHE A 148 17.21 22.34 6.93
CA PHE A 148 17.92 21.55 7.95
C PHE A 148 19.24 20.97 7.38
N PRO A 149 20.31 21.78 7.33
CA PRO A 149 21.60 21.33 6.85
C PRO A 149 22.08 20.07 7.60
N ASN A 150 22.53 19.06 6.85
CA ASN A 150 23.00 17.74 7.30
C ASN A 150 21.91 16.67 7.55
N TYR A 151 20.64 16.93 7.24
CA TYR A 151 19.59 15.91 7.31
C TYR A 151 19.25 15.30 5.94
N THR A 152 19.51 14.01 5.73
CA THR A 152 19.25 13.31 4.45
C THR A 152 18.24 12.16 4.55
N GLY A 153 17.54 12.06 5.68
CA GLY A 153 16.69 10.90 6.03
C GLY A 153 15.33 10.82 5.34
N VAL A 154 15.01 11.73 4.42
CA VAL A 154 13.70 11.78 3.74
C VAL A 154 13.58 10.62 2.74
N VAL A 155 12.61 9.75 2.97
CA VAL A 155 12.28 8.63 2.08
C VAL A 155 10.81 8.62 1.74
N GLY A 156 10.47 8.06 0.58
CA GLY A 156 9.11 8.00 0.07
C GLY A 156 8.74 6.61 -0.41
N THR A 157 7.48 6.22 -0.22
CA THR A 157 6.87 5.04 -0.81
C THR A 157 5.62 5.49 -1.56
N ALA A 158 5.63 5.34 -2.88
CA ALA A 158 4.54 5.73 -3.74
C ALA A 158 3.75 4.51 -4.24
N LEU A 159 2.43 4.61 -4.26
CA LEU A 159 1.54 3.68 -4.94
C LEU A 159 1.23 4.19 -6.34
N TYR A 160 1.51 3.37 -7.35
CA TYR A 160 1.11 3.61 -8.73
C TYR A 160 0.00 2.66 -9.12
N GLU A 161 -1.02 3.21 -9.78
CA GLU A 161 -2.07 2.45 -10.44
C GLU A 161 -2.13 2.86 -11.91
N ASN A 162 -2.06 1.88 -12.81
CA ASN A 162 -2.01 2.13 -14.26
C ASN A 162 -0.87 3.09 -14.66
N ASP A 163 0.28 2.93 -14.00
CA ASP A 163 1.46 3.78 -14.14
C ASP A 163 1.25 5.27 -13.77
N GLU A 164 0.16 5.65 -13.10
CA GLU A 164 -0.04 6.96 -12.49
C GLU A 164 0.10 6.90 -10.97
N MET A 165 0.82 7.85 -10.37
CA MET A 165 0.92 7.94 -8.92
C MET A 165 -0.47 8.25 -8.32
N LYS A 166 -0.90 7.46 -7.33
CA LYS A 166 -2.15 7.65 -6.58
C LYS A 166 -1.91 8.04 -5.14
N LYS A 167 -0.87 7.49 -4.52
CA LYS A 167 -0.48 7.83 -3.14
C LYS A 167 1.02 8.05 -3.05
N MET A 168 1.44 9.03 -2.26
CA MET A 168 2.82 9.24 -1.82
C MET A 168 2.86 9.28 -0.30
N LYS A 169 3.49 8.27 0.31
CA LYS A 169 3.81 8.29 1.74
C LYS A 169 5.25 8.71 1.91
N ILE A 170 5.51 9.77 2.68
CA ILE A 170 6.83 10.30 2.96
C ILE A 170 7.12 10.06 4.45
N ASP A 171 8.26 9.47 4.75
CA ASP A 171 8.73 9.23 6.11
C ASP A 171 9.98 10.08 6.37
N ILE A 172 9.95 10.86 7.46
CA ILE A 172 10.99 11.81 7.86
C ILE A 172 11.37 11.51 9.33
N PRO A 173 12.29 10.55 9.56
CA PRO A 173 12.84 10.28 10.89
C PRO A 173 13.85 11.35 11.29
N MET A 174 13.53 12.23 12.24
CA MET A 174 14.36 13.37 12.67
C MET A 174 14.42 13.48 14.21
N GLN A 175 15.54 13.96 14.73
CA GLN A 175 15.70 14.26 16.14
C GLN A 175 15.33 15.71 16.42
N PHE A 176 14.53 15.94 17.45
CA PHE A 176 14.11 17.28 17.88
C PHE A 176 14.57 17.53 19.32
N TYR A 177 14.99 18.76 19.62
CA TYR A 177 15.40 19.15 20.98
C TYR A 177 14.25 19.73 21.81
N GLY A 178 13.11 20.01 21.19
CA GLY A 178 11.90 20.46 21.88
C GLY A 178 10.69 20.62 20.97
N LYS A 179 9.50 20.70 21.58
CA LYS A 179 8.23 20.71 20.83
C LYS A 179 8.08 21.90 19.87
N SER A 180 8.63 23.06 20.23
CA SER A 180 8.60 24.23 19.34
C SER A 180 9.31 23.98 18.01
N GLU A 181 10.35 23.14 18.00
CA GLU A 181 11.06 22.75 16.78
C GLU A 181 10.20 21.84 15.90
N VAL A 182 9.52 20.86 16.51
CA VAL A 182 8.53 20.00 15.83
C VAL A 182 7.44 20.85 15.17
N VAL A 183 6.90 21.85 15.88
CA VAL A 183 5.86 22.75 15.36
C VAL A 183 6.38 23.55 14.16
N ALA A 184 7.53 24.20 14.31
CA ALA A 184 8.12 25.00 13.23
C ALA A 184 8.43 24.14 12.00
N PHE A 185 8.98 22.94 12.20
CA PHE A 185 9.28 22.02 11.11
C PHE A 185 8.03 21.53 10.40
N THR A 186 7.01 21.15 11.16
CA THR A 186 5.73 20.68 10.59
C THR A 186 5.07 21.79 9.77
N GLN A 187 5.11 23.05 10.23
CA GLN A 187 4.59 24.20 9.49
C GLN A 187 5.36 24.44 8.17
N PHE A 188 6.69 24.36 8.21
CA PHE A 188 7.52 24.43 7.01
C PHE A 188 7.15 23.33 6.01
N LEU A 189 7.13 22.07 6.45
CA LEU A 189 6.76 20.93 5.61
C LEU A 189 5.35 21.02 5.03
N THR A 190 4.41 21.62 5.77
CA THR A 190 3.06 21.87 5.28
C THR A 190 3.09 22.77 4.04
N GLY A 191 3.93 23.81 4.05
CA GLY A 191 4.19 24.66 2.89
C GLY A 191 4.80 23.89 1.72
N GLU A 192 5.82 23.07 1.96
CA GLU A 192 6.46 22.26 0.92
C GLU A 192 5.49 21.23 0.29
N VAL A 193 4.63 20.60 1.09
CA VAL A 193 3.56 19.72 0.59
C VAL A 193 2.61 20.49 -0.32
N MET A 194 2.28 21.72 0.04
CA MET A 194 1.44 22.57 -0.80
C MET A 194 2.15 22.99 -2.09
N ASP A 195 3.43 23.31 -2.06
CA ASP A 195 4.16 23.74 -3.25
C ASP A 195 4.37 22.61 -4.26
N TYR A 196 4.66 21.40 -3.77
CA TYR A 196 5.04 20.28 -4.62
C TYR A 196 3.91 19.30 -4.92
N TYR A 197 2.91 19.17 -4.05
CA TYR A 197 1.88 18.14 -4.18
C TYR A 197 0.43 18.67 -4.24
N SER A 198 0.18 19.99 -4.10
CA SER A 198 -1.20 20.53 -4.08
C SER A 198 -1.99 20.37 -5.38
N LYS A 199 -1.30 20.33 -6.53
CA LYS A 199 -1.93 20.34 -7.86
C LYS A 199 -2.26 18.95 -8.40
N GLY A 200 -1.91 17.90 -7.66
CA GLY A 200 -2.04 16.51 -8.12
C GLY A 200 -3.33 15.83 -7.68
N SER A 201 -3.70 14.76 -8.39
CA SER A 201 -4.68 13.75 -7.98
C SER A 201 -4.06 12.69 -7.06
N VAL A 202 -3.10 13.10 -6.22
CA VAL A 202 -2.29 12.22 -5.38
C VAL A 202 -2.62 12.48 -3.91
N ASP A 203 -2.90 11.41 -3.19
CA ASP A 203 -2.96 11.40 -1.74
C ASP A 203 -1.54 11.48 -1.18
N VAL A 204 -1.27 12.43 -0.29
CA VAL A 204 0.04 12.61 0.34
C VAL A 204 -0.07 12.48 1.84
N GLU A 205 0.82 11.68 2.41
CA GLU A 205 0.93 11.45 3.85
C GLU A 205 2.39 11.62 4.25
N VAL A 206 2.70 12.67 5.00
CA VAL A 206 4.04 12.91 5.56
C VAL A 206 4.03 12.53 7.03
N ASN A 207 4.87 11.58 7.39
CA ASN A 207 5.07 11.12 8.76
C ASN A 207 6.40 11.64 9.29
N ILE A 208 6.34 12.40 10.38
CA ILE A 208 7.50 12.96 11.06
C ILE A 208 7.67 12.16 12.35
N THR A 209 8.82 11.50 12.50
CA THR A 209 9.09 10.61 13.64
C THR A 209 10.42 10.96 14.30
N SER A 210 10.54 10.66 15.60
CA SER A 210 11.77 10.76 16.38
C SER A 210 12.13 9.40 16.99
N SER A 211 13.15 9.34 17.85
CA SER A 211 13.42 8.14 18.64
C SER A 211 12.29 7.81 19.62
N ASP A 212 11.50 8.80 20.01
CA ASP A 212 10.46 8.67 21.04
C ASP A 212 9.10 8.28 20.42
N GLY A 213 8.93 8.46 19.12
CA GLY A 213 7.76 7.98 18.38
C GLY A 213 7.35 8.92 17.25
N GLN A 214 6.05 8.93 16.97
CA GLN A 214 5.46 9.84 15.99
C GLN A 214 5.37 11.25 16.58
N GLU A 215 5.95 12.23 15.90
CA GLU A 215 5.94 13.63 16.34
C GLU A 215 4.83 14.44 15.69
N ALA A 216 4.59 14.18 14.40
CA ALA A 216 3.55 14.85 13.63
C ALA A 216 3.16 14.04 12.39
N VAL A 217 2.00 14.37 11.82
CA VAL A 217 1.51 13.85 10.55
C VAL A 217 0.86 14.97 9.73
N ILE A 218 1.13 14.98 8.43
CA ILE A 218 0.51 15.87 7.45
C ILE A 218 -0.20 15.00 6.42
N ILE A 219 -1.51 15.18 6.25
CA ILE A 219 -2.33 14.39 5.33
C ILE A 219 -3.01 15.34 4.34
N ARG A 220 -2.82 15.11 3.05
CA ARG A 220 -3.54 15.80 1.98
C ARG A 220 -4.16 14.75 1.07
N ASN A 221 -5.49 14.64 1.04
CA ASN A 221 -6.13 13.75 0.07
C ASN A 221 -6.20 14.44 -1.30
N ALA A 222 -6.33 13.64 -2.35
CA ALA A 222 -6.54 14.13 -3.70
C ALA A 222 -7.78 15.04 -3.75
N GLY A 223 -7.59 16.27 -4.23
CA GLY A 223 -8.64 17.28 -4.33
C GLY A 223 -8.81 18.18 -3.09
N ASP A 224 -8.15 17.88 -1.97
CA ASP A 224 -8.14 18.78 -0.82
C ASP A 224 -7.38 20.07 -1.16
N LYS A 225 -7.98 21.20 -0.77
CA LYS A 225 -7.38 22.53 -0.96
C LYS A 225 -6.19 22.76 -0.03
N GLU A 226 -6.25 22.21 1.17
CA GLU A 226 -5.25 22.37 2.23
C GLU A 226 -5.08 21.03 2.96
N PRO A 227 -3.87 20.71 3.45
CA PRO A 227 -3.63 19.49 4.22
C PRO A 227 -4.23 19.58 5.64
N THR A 228 -4.58 18.43 6.19
CA THR A 228 -4.82 18.24 7.63
C THR A 228 -3.49 17.99 8.32
N VAL A 229 -3.22 18.74 9.38
CA VAL A 229 -1.99 18.64 10.17
C VAL A 229 -2.31 18.25 11.60
N HIS A 230 -1.59 17.28 12.15
CA HIS A 230 -1.64 16.93 13.56
C HIS A 230 -0.23 16.80 14.12
N ILE A 231 -0.01 17.43 15.29
CA ILE A 231 1.22 17.33 16.06
C ILE A 231 0.84 16.57 17.33
N TYR A 232 1.54 15.48 17.60
CA TYR A 232 1.28 14.63 18.77
C TYR A 232 1.83 15.30 20.03
N ASP A 233 1.27 14.99 21.19
CA ASP A 233 1.75 15.52 22.49
C ASP A 233 2.89 14.67 23.07
#